data_AF-G3AG00-F1
#
_entry.id   AF-G3AG00-F1
#
_cell.length_a   1.000
_cell.length_b   1.000
_cell.length_c   1.000
_cell.angle_alpha   90.00
_cell.angle_beta   90.00
_cell.angle_gamma   90.00
#
_symmetry.space_group_name_H-M   'P 1'
#
loop_
_entity.id
_entity.type
_entity.pdbx_description
1 polymer ?
#
loop_
_entity_poly.entity_id
_entity_poly.type
_entity_poly.pdbx_seq_one_letter_code
_entity_poly.pdbx_strand_id
1 'polypeptide(L)'
;MVDNTPRYFKYPWIITDIIQGRAHHLSFPFFKRYIGDRERHSILHHMVRSWFQFTQVHGFNTWINYGNLLGWTYNGINMPWDTDIDVQIPIAQLDRLARDFNQSIIMENPRYGNARYLLEIAPTYIRQGNGKNFIDARFIDINSGLYIDISALSRTGFHPPAEFHNKESDMLVHCKNWNWHSLDELLPLRHTYFEGASVYIPQNVSQILTYKYGTKSFTQTKYHNHNYQKDIQMWVPDYICKKSPKHRFNEFGQLTRSGACNSEMLMDEYDITKECTQRHQNLNQDLSNPKYYNIEDLPIFRKDAWDYYNDLNNNLVNHDRWYVQMEPPKRSSVKQHISNDNDEEEDDSEFFDQDVWVNLV
;
A
#
# COMPACT_ATOMS: atom_id res chain seq x y z
N MET A 1 29.52 13.77 -13.68
CA MET A 1 28.79 13.24 -14.87
C MET A 1 27.38 12.75 -14.53
N VAL A 2 27.10 12.25 -13.32
CA VAL A 2 25.76 11.74 -12.94
C VAL A 2 24.68 12.84 -12.87
N ASP A 3 25.07 14.07 -12.56
CA ASP A 3 24.12 15.19 -12.39
C ASP A 3 23.40 15.55 -13.70
N ASN A 4 23.97 15.22 -14.86
CA ASN A 4 23.35 15.45 -16.17
C ASN A 4 22.75 14.18 -16.80
N THR A 5 22.77 13.04 -16.10
CA THR A 5 22.25 11.77 -16.62
C THR A 5 20.75 11.90 -16.93
N PRO A 6 20.28 11.37 -18.07
CA PRO A 6 18.87 11.32 -18.38
C PRO A 6 18.08 10.54 -17.32
N ARG A 7 16.76 10.64 -17.36
CA ARG A 7 15.87 9.85 -16.52
C ARG A 7 16.17 8.35 -16.70
N TYR A 8 16.41 7.64 -15.62
CA TYR A 8 16.72 6.21 -15.62
C TYR A 8 15.45 5.40 -15.93
N PHE A 9 14.46 5.44 -15.04
CA PHE A 9 13.17 4.79 -15.24
C PHE A 9 12.38 5.43 -16.39
N LYS A 10 12.03 4.62 -17.39
CA LYS A 10 11.35 5.10 -18.59
C LYS A 10 9.85 4.89 -18.48
N TYR A 11 9.10 5.86 -18.98
CA TYR A 11 7.66 5.73 -19.17
C TYR A 11 7.36 5.30 -20.61
N PRO A 12 6.25 4.60 -20.85
CA PRO A 12 5.81 4.32 -22.19
C PRO A 12 5.53 5.63 -22.94
N TRP A 13 5.91 5.67 -24.21
CA TRP A 13 5.62 6.81 -25.06
C TRP A 13 4.23 6.66 -25.67
N ILE A 14 3.24 7.30 -25.04
CA ILE A 14 1.85 7.23 -25.47
C ILE A 14 1.42 8.57 -26.07
N ILE A 15 1.17 8.59 -27.38
CA ILE A 15 0.89 9.82 -28.15
C ILE A 15 -0.31 10.60 -27.59
N THR A 16 -1.37 9.88 -27.21
CA THR A 16 -2.59 10.49 -26.66
C THR A 16 -2.40 11.06 -25.25
N ASP A 17 -1.31 10.68 -24.57
CA ASP A 17 -1.05 11.02 -23.18
C ASP A 17 -0.05 12.19 -23.02
N ILE A 18 0.51 12.68 -24.13
CA ILE A 18 1.35 13.89 -24.16
C ILE A 18 0.59 15.10 -23.58
N ILE A 19 -0.76 15.07 -23.62
CA ILE A 19 -1.64 16.13 -23.13
C ILE A 19 -2.16 15.84 -21.71
N GLN A 20 -2.41 14.58 -21.35
CA GLN A 20 -3.09 14.19 -20.10
C GLN A 20 -2.13 13.83 -18.97
N GLY A 21 -0.89 13.46 -19.29
CA GLY A 21 0.15 13.17 -18.32
C GLY A 21 -0.14 11.97 -17.42
N ARG A 22 -0.90 10.96 -17.86
CA ARG A 22 -1.28 9.77 -17.07
C ARG A 22 -0.27 8.62 -17.12
N ALA A 23 0.69 8.66 -18.05
CA ALA A 23 1.69 7.61 -18.26
C ALA A 23 2.78 7.55 -17.18
N HIS A 24 2.85 8.55 -16.29
CA HIS A 24 3.92 8.67 -15.30
C HIS A 24 3.87 7.66 -14.16
N HIS A 25 2.87 6.76 -14.16
CA HIS A 25 2.74 5.61 -13.26
C HIS A 25 2.78 4.26 -14.01
N LEU A 26 3.27 4.27 -15.25
CA LEU A 26 3.41 3.09 -16.10
C LEU A 26 4.85 2.90 -16.53
N SER A 27 5.36 1.68 -16.47
CA SER A 27 6.75 1.35 -16.79
C SER A 27 6.90 0.86 -18.22
N PHE A 28 7.89 1.40 -18.94
CA PHE A 28 8.38 0.80 -20.18
C PHE A 28 9.41 -0.29 -19.86
N PRO A 29 9.39 -1.46 -20.52
CA PRO A 29 8.56 -1.85 -21.67
C PRO A 29 7.27 -2.60 -21.31
N PHE A 30 6.91 -2.64 -20.02
CA PHE A 30 5.86 -3.54 -19.51
C PHE A 30 4.43 -3.03 -19.70
N PHE A 31 4.25 -1.76 -20.03
CA PHE A 31 2.94 -1.24 -20.41
C PHE A 31 2.38 -1.97 -21.65
N LYS A 32 1.18 -2.56 -21.50
CA LYS A 32 0.48 -3.27 -22.59
C LYS A 32 -0.77 -2.55 -23.05
N ARG A 33 -1.58 -2.05 -22.11
CA ARG A 33 -2.84 -1.36 -22.38
C ARG A 33 -3.24 -0.49 -21.20
N TYR A 34 -4.17 0.44 -21.44
CA TYR A 34 -4.89 1.08 -20.36
C TYR A 34 -5.79 0.06 -19.64
N ILE A 35 -5.84 0.19 -18.32
CA ILE A 35 -6.64 -0.63 -17.41
C ILE A 35 -7.65 0.27 -16.69
N GLY A 36 -8.79 -0.30 -16.30
CA GLY A 36 -9.80 0.42 -15.52
C GLY A 36 -9.38 0.60 -14.06
N ASP A 37 -10.02 1.53 -13.34
CA ASP A 37 -9.68 1.82 -11.94
C ASP A 37 -9.75 0.57 -11.04
N ARG A 38 -10.78 -0.26 -11.22
CA ARG A 38 -10.99 -1.47 -10.42
C ARG A 38 -9.92 -2.54 -10.65
N GLU A 39 -9.50 -2.71 -11.90
CA GLU A 39 -8.39 -3.58 -12.28
C GLU A 39 -7.07 -3.06 -11.69
N ARG A 40 -6.83 -1.74 -11.78
CA ARG A 40 -5.66 -1.11 -11.17
C ARG A 40 -5.63 -1.32 -9.66
N HIS A 41 -6.74 -1.07 -8.95
CA HIS A 41 -6.82 -1.28 -7.50
C HIS A 41 -6.52 -2.72 -7.12
N SER A 42 -6.99 -3.69 -7.90
CA SER A 42 -6.59 -5.09 -7.72
C SER A 42 -5.09 -5.29 -7.84
N ILE A 43 -4.47 -4.81 -8.91
CA ILE A 43 -3.04 -5.01 -9.12
C ILE A 43 -2.24 -4.34 -7.98
N LEU A 44 -2.57 -3.10 -7.62
CA LEU A 44 -1.89 -2.38 -6.53
C LEU A 44 -2.01 -3.11 -5.18
N HIS A 45 -3.19 -3.68 -4.88
CA HIS A 45 -3.39 -4.51 -3.67
C HIS A 45 -2.39 -5.67 -3.63
N HIS A 46 -2.32 -6.46 -4.70
CA HIS A 46 -1.41 -7.60 -4.78
C HIS A 46 0.06 -7.16 -4.71
N MET A 47 0.41 -6.03 -5.32
CA MET A 47 1.75 -5.45 -5.27
C MET A 47 2.17 -5.09 -3.85
N VAL A 48 1.32 -4.39 -3.09
CA VAL A 48 1.61 -4.02 -1.69
C VAL A 48 1.85 -5.29 -0.86
N ARG A 49 0.96 -6.27 -0.97
CA ARG A 49 1.08 -7.54 -0.23
C ARG A 49 2.37 -8.26 -0.55
N SER A 50 2.67 -8.41 -1.83
CA SER A 50 3.86 -9.13 -2.29
C SER A 50 5.14 -8.41 -1.86
N TRP A 51 5.17 -7.07 -1.92
CA TRP A 51 6.30 -6.27 -1.47
C TRP A 51 6.57 -6.46 0.02
N PHE A 52 5.56 -6.32 0.88
CA PHE A 52 5.75 -6.44 2.33
C PHE A 52 6.03 -7.89 2.77
N GLN A 53 5.45 -8.89 2.11
CA GLN A 53 5.82 -10.29 2.34
C GLN A 53 7.28 -10.55 1.98
N PHE A 54 7.72 -10.08 0.82
CA PHE A 54 9.10 -10.21 0.37
C PHE A 54 10.08 -9.52 1.34
N THR A 55 9.82 -8.27 1.71
CA THR A 55 10.73 -7.52 2.59
C THR A 55 10.76 -8.09 3.99
N GLN A 56 9.63 -8.56 4.52
CA GLN A 56 9.58 -9.20 5.83
C GLN A 56 10.39 -10.50 5.88
N VAL A 57 10.24 -11.38 4.88
CA VAL A 57 10.97 -12.66 4.81
C VAL A 57 12.48 -12.43 4.70
N HIS A 58 12.91 -11.39 4.00
CA HIS A 58 14.33 -11.06 3.82
C HIS A 58 14.86 -10.02 4.83
N GLY A 59 14.06 -9.63 5.83
CA GLY A 59 14.46 -8.72 6.90
C GLY A 59 14.81 -7.30 6.44
N PHE A 60 14.12 -6.76 5.43
CA PHE A 60 14.25 -5.37 4.98
C PHE A 60 13.24 -4.46 5.68
N ASN A 61 13.73 -3.37 6.26
CA ASN A 61 12.88 -2.35 6.88
C ASN A 61 12.37 -1.37 5.82
N THR A 62 11.06 -1.37 5.57
CA THR A 62 10.39 -0.47 4.61
C THR A 62 9.00 -0.10 5.13
N TRP A 63 8.45 1.03 4.68
CA TRP A 63 7.12 1.49 5.09
C TRP A 63 6.43 2.26 3.97
N ILE A 64 5.10 2.30 3.99
CA ILE A 64 4.32 3.16 3.08
C ILE A 64 4.40 4.62 3.55
N ASN A 65 4.40 5.56 2.61
CA ASN A 65 4.33 6.99 2.95
C ASN A 65 3.38 7.74 1.99
N TYR A 66 3.26 9.06 2.16
CA TYR A 66 2.61 9.97 1.22
C TYR A 66 1.13 9.64 0.94
N GLY A 67 0.76 9.38 -0.32
CA GLY A 67 -0.62 9.16 -0.74
C GLY A 67 -1.25 7.94 -0.08
N ASN A 68 -0.49 6.84 0.03
CA ASN A 68 -0.97 5.61 0.66
C ASN A 68 -1.10 5.77 2.17
N LEU A 69 -0.21 6.53 2.81
CA LEU A 69 -0.34 6.88 4.22
C LEU A 69 -1.57 7.77 4.48
N LEU A 70 -1.91 8.64 3.53
CA LEU A 70 -3.15 9.41 3.59
C LEU A 70 -4.39 8.49 3.50
N GLY A 71 -4.41 7.54 2.58
CA GLY A 71 -5.46 6.50 2.50
C GLY A 71 -5.59 5.70 3.80
N TRP A 72 -4.44 5.34 4.38
CA TRP A 72 -4.40 4.70 5.68
C TRP A 72 -5.11 5.52 6.76
N THR A 73 -4.91 6.84 6.85
CA THR A 73 -5.58 7.67 7.89
C THR A 73 -7.11 7.73 7.79
N TYR A 74 -7.71 7.42 6.64
CA TYR A 74 -9.16 7.45 6.48
C TYR A 74 -9.80 6.11 6.86
N ASN A 75 -9.43 5.05 6.15
CA ASN A 75 -10.08 3.76 6.25
C ASN A 75 -9.13 2.57 6.05
N GLY A 76 -7.82 2.82 6.00
CA GLY A 76 -6.85 1.75 5.77
C GLY A 76 -6.80 1.24 4.33
N ILE A 77 -7.39 1.93 3.35
CA ILE A 77 -7.42 1.53 1.93
C ILE A 77 -6.73 2.59 1.07
N ASN A 78 -6.18 2.21 -0.09
CA ASN A 78 -5.64 3.19 -1.01
C ASN A 78 -6.74 4.15 -1.52
N MET A 79 -6.36 5.40 -1.78
CA MET A 79 -7.33 6.40 -2.22
C MET A 79 -7.82 6.05 -3.64
N PRO A 80 -9.11 6.22 -3.98
CA PRO A 80 -9.63 5.74 -5.27
C PRO A 80 -8.95 6.33 -6.51
N TRP A 81 -8.47 7.57 -6.41
CA TRP A 81 -7.75 8.29 -7.48
C TRP A 81 -6.23 8.18 -7.39
N ASP A 82 -5.71 7.55 -6.33
CA ASP A 82 -4.29 7.29 -6.21
C ASP A 82 -3.93 6.08 -7.09
N THR A 83 -2.88 6.22 -7.89
CA THR A 83 -2.62 5.31 -9.01
C THR A 83 -1.33 4.54 -8.89
N ASP A 84 -0.54 4.84 -7.85
CA ASP A 84 0.69 4.18 -7.50
C ASP A 84 0.79 3.93 -5.99
N ILE A 85 1.89 3.28 -5.61
CA ILE A 85 2.27 3.06 -4.23
C ILE A 85 3.67 3.64 -4.04
N ASP A 86 3.84 4.44 -2.99
CA ASP A 86 5.11 4.97 -2.55
C ASP A 86 5.56 4.27 -1.27
N VAL A 87 6.76 3.71 -1.29
CA VAL A 87 7.42 3.20 -0.09
C VAL A 87 8.76 3.87 0.13
N GLN A 88 9.16 3.91 1.39
CA GLN A 88 10.48 4.37 1.79
C GLN A 88 11.29 3.24 2.42
N ILE A 89 12.61 3.36 2.30
CA ILE A 89 13.59 2.39 2.80
C ILE A 89 14.86 3.14 3.26
N PRO A 90 15.58 2.69 4.30
CA PRO A 90 16.89 3.24 4.63
C PRO A 90 17.90 2.99 3.51
N ILE A 91 18.80 3.94 3.24
CA ILE A 91 19.81 3.78 2.17
C ILE A 91 20.70 2.53 2.34
N ALA A 92 21.05 2.17 3.57
CA ALA A 92 21.82 0.96 3.85
C ALA A 92 21.05 -0.34 3.49
N GLN A 93 19.73 -0.34 3.73
CA GLN A 93 18.85 -1.44 3.36
C GLN A 93 18.68 -1.52 1.83
N LEU A 94 18.59 -0.37 1.15
CA LEU A 94 18.56 -0.33 -0.31
C LEU A 94 19.88 -0.82 -0.93
N ASP A 95 21.04 -0.48 -0.36
CA ASP A 95 22.34 -1.01 -0.81
C ASP A 95 22.38 -2.54 -0.73
N ARG A 96 21.94 -3.11 0.39
CA ARG A 96 21.80 -4.57 0.54
C ARG A 96 20.84 -5.15 -0.50
N LEU A 97 19.67 -4.52 -0.66
CA LEU A 97 18.67 -4.93 -1.65
C LEU A 97 19.24 -4.92 -3.09
N ALA A 98 20.06 -3.91 -3.41
CA ALA A 98 20.71 -3.77 -4.71
C ALA A 98 21.75 -4.87 -4.97
N ARG A 99 22.52 -5.26 -3.95
CA ARG A 99 23.52 -6.33 -4.06
C ARG A 99 22.89 -7.71 -4.18
N ASP A 100 21.81 -7.94 -3.44
CA ASP A 100 21.26 -9.29 -3.28
C ASP A 100 20.16 -9.60 -4.30
N PHE A 101 19.38 -8.59 -4.73
CA PHE A 101 18.13 -8.81 -5.50
C PHE A 101 17.94 -7.93 -6.75
N ASN A 102 18.85 -7.01 -7.09
CA ASN A 102 18.68 -6.20 -8.30
C ASN A 102 18.53 -7.06 -9.55
N GLN A 103 17.58 -6.72 -10.41
CA GLN A 103 17.21 -7.47 -11.63
C GLN A 103 16.64 -8.87 -11.37
N SER A 104 16.15 -9.14 -10.15
CA SER A 104 15.44 -10.39 -9.85
C SER A 104 13.95 -10.29 -10.19
N ILE A 105 13.36 -11.44 -10.54
CA ILE A 105 11.91 -11.59 -10.63
C ILE A 105 11.40 -12.21 -9.33
N ILE A 106 10.59 -11.44 -8.61
CA ILE A 106 9.88 -11.87 -7.41
C ILE A 106 8.51 -12.39 -7.84
N MET A 107 8.19 -13.61 -7.40
CA MET A 107 6.94 -14.28 -7.73
C MET A 107 5.94 -14.10 -6.59
N GLU A 108 4.71 -13.72 -6.92
CA GLU A 108 3.61 -13.78 -5.95
C GLU A 108 3.36 -15.21 -5.51
N ASN A 109 2.89 -15.39 -4.27
CA ASN A 109 2.45 -16.69 -3.78
C ASN A 109 1.26 -17.19 -4.64
N PRO A 110 1.38 -18.37 -5.29
CA PRO A 110 0.34 -18.91 -6.18
C PRO A 110 -1.00 -19.20 -5.50
N ARG A 111 -1.07 -19.17 -4.15
CA ARG A 111 -2.33 -19.25 -3.40
C ARG A 111 -3.15 -17.97 -3.46
N TYR A 112 -2.52 -16.83 -3.75
CA TYR A 112 -3.14 -15.51 -3.72
C TYR A 112 -3.23 -14.86 -5.09
N GLY A 113 -2.33 -15.20 -6.02
CA GLY A 113 -2.35 -14.69 -7.38
C GLY A 113 -1.18 -15.23 -8.21
N ASN A 114 -1.02 -14.72 -9.43
CA ASN A 114 0.00 -15.18 -10.38
C ASN A 114 0.93 -14.05 -10.85
N ALA A 115 0.96 -12.94 -10.12
CA ALA A 115 1.74 -11.77 -10.50
C ALA A 115 3.25 -12.03 -10.40
N ARG A 116 4.00 -11.26 -11.20
CA ARG A 116 5.46 -11.34 -11.28
C ARG A 116 6.03 -9.94 -11.27
N TYR A 117 7.01 -9.72 -10.42
CA TYR A 117 7.53 -8.39 -10.16
C TYR A 117 9.02 -8.33 -10.47
N LEU A 118 9.42 -7.44 -11.37
CA LEU A 118 10.83 -7.13 -11.58
C LEU A 118 11.25 -6.09 -10.53
N LEU A 119 12.25 -6.43 -9.73
CA LEU A 119 12.89 -5.47 -8.84
C LEU A 119 14.07 -4.81 -9.56
N GLU A 120 13.93 -3.51 -9.82
CA GLU A 120 14.93 -2.73 -10.53
C GLU A 120 15.45 -1.59 -9.66
N ILE A 121 16.76 -1.59 -9.37
CA ILE A 121 17.43 -0.53 -8.62
C ILE A 121 18.19 0.37 -9.62
N ALA A 122 17.96 1.68 -9.52
CA ALA A 122 18.66 2.66 -10.32
C ALA A 122 20.15 2.73 -9.91
N PRO A 123 21.11 2.68 -10.84
CA PRO A 123 22.54 2.73 -10.52
C PRO A 123 22.98 4.05 -9.87
N THR A 124 22.12 5.07 -9.89
CA THR A 124 22.35 6.38 -9.28
C THR A 124 21.84 6.45 -7.85
N TYR A 125 21.36 5.37 -7.23
CA TYR A 125 20.72 5.38 -5.91
C TYR A 125 21.54 6.06 -4.80
N ILE A 126 22.88 5.99 -4.88
CA ILE A 126 23.81 6.66 -3.94
C ILE A 126 24.02 8.17 -4.18
N ARG A 127 23.37 8.80 -5.17
CA ARG A 127 23.59 10.20 -5.59
C ARG A 127 22.34 11.04 -5.44
N GLN A 128 22.47 12.29 -5.03
CA GLN A 128 21.34 13.22 -4.95
C GLN A 128 20.59 13.34 -6.29
N GLY A 129 19.26 13.51 -6.21
CA GLY A 129 18.40 13.66 -7.37
C GLY A 129 18.76 14.90 -8.21
N ASN A 130 18.74 14.74 -9.53
CA ASN A 130 19.14 15.77 -10.49
C ASN A 130 17.96 16.47 -11.19
N GLY A 131 16.78 16.47 -10.57
CA GLY A 131 15.55 16.98 -11.20
C GLY A 131 14.88 15.99 -12.17
N LYS A 132 15.57 14.93 -12.57
CA LYS A 132 15.07 13.90 -13.51
C LYS A 132 14.99 12.51 -12.86
N ASN A 133 15.79 12.27 -11.83
CA ASN A 133 15.92 10.99 -11.14
C ASN A 133 15.68 11.18 -9.65
N PHE A 134 14.43 11.01 -9.22
CA PHE A 134 14.04 11.14 -7.81
C PHE A 134 13.81 9.80 -7.12
N ILE A 135 13.57 8.74 -7.89
CA ILE A 135 13.25 7.40 -7.40
C ILE A 135 14.49 6.52 -7.47
N ASP A 136 14.64 5.66 -6.47
CA ASP A 136 15.84 4.84 -6.30
C ASP A 136 15.66 3.41 -6.78
N ALA A 137 14.47 2.85 -6.59
CA ALA A 137 14.13 1.53 -7.08
C ALA A 137 12.65 1.45 -7.47
N ARG A 138 12.32 0.44 -8.28
CA ARG A 138 10.95 0.10 -8.62
C ARG A 138 10.72 -1.39 -8.45
N PHE A 139 9.57 -1.70 -7.86
CA PHE A 139 9.01 -3.06 -7.86
C PHE A 139 7.90 -3.10 -8.91
N ILE A 140 8.22 -3.62 -10.09
CA ILE A 140 7.43 -3.44 -11.32
C ILE A 140 6.63 -4.70 -11.60
N ASP A 141 5.30 -4.62 -11.64
CA ASP A 141 4.48 -5.69 -12.18
C ASP A 141 4.70 -5.80 -13.70
N ILE A 142 5.31 -6.90 -14.13
CA ILE A 142 5.67 -7.08 -15.56
C ILE A 142 4.46 -7.40 -16.43
N ASN A 143 3.31 -7.69 -15.83
CA ASN A 143 2.09 -8.02 -16.54
C ASN A 143 1.35 -6.77 -17.03
N SER A 144 1.34 -5.70 -16.24
CA SER A 144 0.62 -4.45 -16.47
C SER A 144 1.53 -3.23 -16.70
N GLY A 145 2.74 -3.26 -16.14
CA GLY A 145 3.66 -2.12 -16.07
C GLY A 145 3.42 -1.16 -14.90
N LEU A 146 2.47 -1.43 -13.99
CA LEU A 146 2.37 -0.71 -12.73
C LEU A 146 3.59 -1.00 -11.85
N TYR A 147 3.90 -0.10 -10.92
CA TYR A 147 5.04 -0.26 -10.03
C TYR A 147 4.81 0.40 -8.67
N ILE A 148 5.59 -0.06 -7.69
CA ILE A 148 5.84 0.66 -6.44
C ILE A 148 7.09 1.51 -6.64
N ASP A 149 7.00 2.81 -6.40
CA ASP A 149 8.17 3.69 -6.35
C ASP A 149 8.83 3.56 -4.96
N ILE A 150 10.11 3.21 -4.95
CA ILE A 150 10.90 3.01 -3.72
C ILE A 150 11.89 4.16 -3.60
N SER A 151 11.75 4.94 -2.54
CA SER A 151 12.63 6.08 -2.23
C SER A 151 13.53 5.77 -1.04
N ALA A 152 14.84 5.89 -1.22
CA ALA A 152 15.77 5.75 -0.10
C ALA A 152 15.82 7.03 0.74
N LEU A 153 15.87 6.85 2.07
CA LEU A 153 16.21 7.91 3.00
C LEU A 153 17.69 7.80 3.39
N SER A 154 18.39 8.92 3.31
CA SER A 154 19.81 9.01 3.66
C SER A 154 20.09 10.28 4.45
N ARG A 155 21.10 10.20 5.32
CA ARG A 155 21.70 11.38 5.93
C ARG A 155 22.72 11.98 4.96
N THR A 156 22.70 13.29 4.81
CA THR A 156 23.63 14.02 3.95
C THR A 156 24.14 15.29 4.63
N GLY A 157 25.07 16.00 3.98
CA GLY A 157 25.54 17.31 4.39
C GLY A 157 24.75 18.49 3.82
N PHE A 158 23.58 18.26 3.20
CA PHE A 158 22.76 19.35 2.65
C PHE A 158 22.05 20.13 3.77
N HIS A 159 21.77 21.40 3.51
CA HIS A 159 21.03 22.23 4.47
C HIS A 159 19.53 21.89 4.42
N PRO A 160 18.91 21.56 5.56
CA PRO A 160 17.48 21.32 5.60
C PRO A 160 16.68 22.63 5.49
N PRO A 161 15.37 22.56 5.18
CA PRO A 161 14.48 23.72 5.19
C PRO A 161 14.39 24.39 6.56
N ALA A 162 13.98 25.67 6.58
CA ALA A 162 13.96 26.51 7.79
C ALA A 162 13.16 25.93 8.96
N GLU A 163 12.09 25.20 8.66
CA GLU A 163 11.25 24.52 9.65
C GLU A 163 11.96 23.38 10.42
N PHE A 164 13.10 22.90 9.92
CA PHE A 164 13.97 21.93 10.60
C PHE A 164 15.21 22.59 11.24
N HIS A 165 15.42 23.91 11.12
CA HIS A 165 16.62 24.59 11.66
C HIS A 165 16.74 24.55 13.18
N ASN A 166 15.62 24.47 13.90
CA ASN A 166 15.63 24.34 15.37
C ASN A 166 15.80 22.90 15.85
N LYS A 167 15.93 21.94 14.94
CA LYS A 167 16.12 20.51 15.20
C LYS A 167 17.58 20.10 15.00
N GLU A 168 18.55 20.95 15.33
CA GLU A 168 19.99 20.66 15.13
C GLU A 168 20.47 19.42 15.90
N SER A 169 19.77 19.02 16.98
CA SER A 169 20.02 17.77 17.70
C SER A 169 19.46 16.52 17.02
N ASP A 170 18.50 16.67 16.11
CA ASP A 170 17.81 15.54 15.50
C ASP A 170 18.62 15.05 14.30
N MET A 171 18.83 13.74 14.23
CA MET A 171 19.34 13.14 13.01
C MET A 171 18.29 13.32 11.91
N LEU A 172 18.61 14.15 10.91
CA LEU A 172 17.75 14.39 9.76
C LEU A 172 18.16 13.50 8.59
N VAL A 173 17.16 12.95 7.91
CA VAL A 173 17.29 12.17 6.69
C VAL A 173 16.37 12.73 5.63
N HIS A 174 16.70 12.52 4.36
CA HIS A 174 15.81 12.89 3.27
C HIS A 174 15.94 11.95 2.08
N CYS A 175 14.92 11.96 1.22
CA CYS A 175 14.99 11.33 -0.08
C CYS A 175 15.55 12.30 -1.14
N LYS A 176 15.76 11.79 -2.35
CA LYS A 176 16.28 12.58 -3.48
C LYS A 176 15.37 13.71 -3.95
N ASN A 177 14.10 13.68 -3.57
CA ASN A 177 13.14 14.73 -3.84
C ASN A 177 13.05 15.78 -2.71
N TRP A 178 14.05 15.83 -1.83
CA TRP A 178 14.11 16.78 -0.70
C TRP A 178 12.94 16.67 0.28
N ASN A 179 12.29 15.50 0.38
CA ASN A 179 11.37 15.26 1.48
C ASN A 179 12.21 14.93 2.72
N TRP A 180 12.27 15.88 3.65
CA TRP A 180 13.04 15.79 4.89
C TRP A 180 12.22 15.18 6.02
N HIS A 181 12.89 14.40 6.85
CA HIS A 181 12.32 13.72 8.01
C HIS A 181 13.31 13.74 9.18
N SER A 182 12.82 13.93 10.41
CA SER A 182 13.59 13.60 11.62
C SER A 182 13.42 12.13 11.98
N LEU A 183 14.41 11.50 12.61
CA LEU A 183 14.25 10.11 13.04
C LEU A 183 13.07 9.94 14.03
N ASP A 184 12.81 10.92 14.90
CA ASP A 184 11.72 10.88 15.87
C ASP A 184 10.32 10.87 15.25
N GLU A 185 10.15 11.39 14.02
CA GLU A 185 8.84 11.30 13.34
C GLU A 185 8.68 9.98 12.58
N LEU A 186 9.80 9.33 12.22
CA LEU A 186 9.79 8.04 11.52
C LEU A 186 9.73 6.87 12.51
N LEU A 187 10.49 6.93 13.60
CA LEU A 187 10.81 5.79 14.45
C LEU A 187 10.12 5.84 15.83
N PRO A 188 9.85 4.67 16.44
CA PRO A 188 9.91 3.34 15.81
C PRO A 188 8.85 3.20 14.71
N LEU A 189 9.15 2.42 13.67
CA LEU A 189 8.14 2.10 12.66
C LEU A 189 7.00 1.33 13.32
N ARG A 190 5.77 1.68 12.95
CA ARG A 190 4.57 1.03 13.47
C ARG A 190 4.10 -0.03 12.50
N HIS A 191 3.95 -1.24 13.00
CA HIS A 191 3.22 -2.29 12.31
C HIS A 191 1.72 -1.95 12.26
N THR A 192 1.09 -2.15 11.12
CA THR A 192 -0.34 -1.91 10.92
C THR A 192 -0.86 -2.73 9.74
N TYR A 193 -2.12 -2.50 9.36
CA TYR A 193 -2.73 -3.13 8.20
C TYR A 193 -3.22 -2.08 7.20
N PHE A 194 -2.88 -2.30 5.94
CA PHE A 194 -3.33 -1.51 4.79
C PHE A 194 -3.89 -2.48 3.75
N GLU A 195 -5.12 -2.21 3.30
CA GLU A 195 -5.93 -3.13 2.50
C GLU A 195 -6.04 -4.53 3.09
N GLY A 196 -6.04 -4.61 4.42
CA GLY A 196 -6.16 -5.88 5.15
C GLY A 196 -4.86 -6.69 5.26
N ALA A 197 -3.74 -6.18 4.72
CA ALA A 197 -2.45 -6.85 4.78
C ALA A 197 -1.43 -6.09 5.65
N SER A 198 -0.51 -6.85 6.24
CA SER A 198 0.58 -6.39 7.10
C SER A 198 1.48 -5.40 6.36
N VAL A 199 1.61 -4.20 6.91
CA VAL A 199 2.52 -3.15 6.42
C VAL A 199 3.16 -2.40 7.59
N TYR A 200 4.14 -1.55 7.30
CA TYR A 200 4.68 -0.59 8.26
C TYR A 200 4.39 0.84 7.82
N ILE A 201 4.27 1.72 8.82
CA ILE A 201 4.09 3.17 8.68
C ILE A 201 5.04 3.90 9.64
N PRO A 202 5.35 5.19 9.42
CA PRO A 202 6.14 5.97 10.36
C PRO A 202 5.39 6.23 11.69
N GLN A 203 6.14 6.57 12.74
CA GLN A 203 5.61 6.84 14.08
C GLN A 203 4.59 7.99 14.08
N ASN A 204 5.00 9.17 13.58
CA ASN A 204 4.21 10.40 13.65
C ASN A 204 3.58 10.78 12.29
N VAL A 205 2.56 10.01 11.93
CA VAL A 205 1.82 10.16 10.67
C VAL A 205 1.24 11.56 10.49
N SER A 206 0.63 12.13 11.53
CA SER A 206 -0.03 13.45 11.44
C SER A 206 0.96 14.57 11.10
N GLN A 207 2.16 14.53 11.67
CA GLN A 207 3.20 15.51 11.37
C GLN A 207 3.68 15.39 9.92
N ILE A 208 3.98 14.17 9.46
CA ILE A 208 4.47 13.91 8.09
C ILE A 208 3.43 14.35 7.05
N LEU A 209 2.15 13.99 7.24
CA LEU A 209 1.08 14.39 6.32
C LEU A 209 0.78 15.89 6.39
N THR A 210 0.86 16.50 7.58
CA THR A 210 0.71 17.95 7.73
C THR A 210 1.78 18.70 6.96
N TYR A 211 3.03 18.23 7.04
CA TYR A 211 4.14 18.83 6.31
C TYR A 211 3.96 18.69 4.79
N LYS A 212 3.59 17.49 4.33
CA LYS A 212 3.51 17.19 2.89
C LYS A 212 2.27 17.78 2.20
N TYR A 213 1.11 17.73 2.86
CA TYR A 213 -0.19 18.01 2.26
C TYR A 213 -1.00 19.08 3.02
N GLY A 214 -0.49 19.59 4.14
CA GLY A 214 -1.18 20.55 5.00
C GLY A 214 -2.11 19.89 6.02
N THR A 215 -2.48 20.67 7.04
CA THR A 215 -3.24 20.23 8.22
C THR A 215 -4.65 19.66 7.92
N LYS A 216 -5.23 20.00 6.77
CA LYS A 216 -6.58 19.57 6.38
C LYS A 216 -6.60 18.27 5.57
N SER A 217 -5.44 17.78 5.14
CA SER A 217 -5.33 16.66 4.19
C SER A 217 -6.03 15.39 4.68
N PHE A 218 -5.86 15.03 5.95
CA PHE A 218 -6.44 13.83 6.58
C PHE A 218 -7.72 14.11 7.40
N THR A 219 -8.34 15.29 7.24
CA THR A 219 -9.62 15.63 7.88
C THR A 219 -10.71 16.06 6.90
N GLN A 220 -10.33 16.39 5.66
CA GLN A 220 -11.24 16.81 4.61
C GLN A 220 -12.08 15.63 4.10
N THR A 221 -13.40 15.81 4.00
CA THR A 221 -14.31 14.75 3.54
C THR A 221 -14.74 14.92 2.09
N LYS A 222 -14.11 15.82 1.33
CA LYS A 222 -14.40 16.07 -0.09
C LYS A 222 -13.13 16.35 -0.86
N TYR A 223 -12.78 15.51 -1.82
CA TYR A 223 -11.56 15.69 -2.61
C TYR A 223 -11.69 14.95 -3.93
N HIS A 224 -11.09 15.46 -5.01
CA HIS A 224 -11.09 14.81 -6.33
C HIS A 224 -12.46 14.32 -6.84
N ASN A 225 -13.53 15.09 -6.67
CA ASN A 225 -14.92 14.70 -7.02
C ASN A 225 -15.43 13.44 -6.28
N HIS A 226 -14.92 13.22 -5.07
CA HIS A 226 -15.39 12.21 -4.15
C HIS A 226 -15.75 12.84 -2.82
N ASN A 227 -16.62 12.16 -2.08
CA ASN A 227 -16.96 12.50 -0.70
C ASN A 227 -16.77 11.28 0.21
N TYR A 228 -16.13 11.49 1.36
CA TYR A 228 -15.92 10.45 2.36
C TYR A 228 -17.20 10.21 3.15
N GLN A 229 -17.78 9.02 3.00
CA GLN A 229 -19.03 8.60 3.60
C GLN A 229 -18.74 7.70 4.80
N LYS A 230 -18.72 8.30 6.01
CA LYS A 230 -18.30 7.65 7.26
C LYS A 230 -19.13 6.42 7.64
N ASP A 231 -20.38 6.37 7.23
CA ASP A 231 -21.32 5.28 7.52
C ASP A 231 -21.00 3.97 6.78
N ILE A 232 -20.28 4.04 5.66
CA ILE A 232 -19.73 2.88 4.96
C ILE A 232 -18.20 2.88 4.92
N GLN A 233 -17.55 3.89 5.54
CA GLN A 233 -16.09 4.06 5.61
C GLN A 233 -15.40 4.08 4.24
N MET A 234 -15.98 4.79 3.27
CA MET A 234 -15.49 4.80 1.89
C MET A 234 -15.48 6.20 1.28
N TRP A 235 -14.53 6.43 0.39
CA TRP A 235 -14.57 7.53 -0.56
C TRP A 235 -15.50 7.18 -1.71
N VAL A 236 -16.61 7.90 -1.83
CA VAL A 236 -17.62 7.65 -2.86
C VAL A 236 -17.56 8.75 -3.92
N PRO A 237 -17.52 8.40 -5.21
CA PRO A 237 -17.57 9.40 -6.27
C PRO A 237 -18.88 10.21 -6.22
N ASP A 238 -18.77 11.53 -6.41
CA ASP A 238 -19.92 12.44 -6.35
C ASP A 238 -20.99 12.11 -7.40
N TYR A 239 -20.58 11.55 -8.56
CA TYR A 239 -21.50 11.14 -9.61
C TYR A 239 -22.33 9.90 -9.23
N ILE A 240 -21.82 9.04 -8.34
CA ILE A 240 -22.56 7.90 -7.79
C ILE A 240 -23.47 8.40 -6.66
N CYS A 241 -22.88 9.13 -5.71
CA CYS A 241 -23.63 9.59 -4.55
C CYS A 241 -23.01 10.84 -3.93
N LYS A 242 -23.61 12.02 -4.20
CA LYS A 242 -23.15 13.32 -3.68
C LYS A 242 -23.23 13.45 -2.15
N LYS A 243 -24.10 12.68 -1.50
CA LYS A 243 -24.33 12.68 -0.06
C LYS A 243 -24.78 11.30 0.41
N SER A 244 -24.40 10.91 1.61
CA SER A 244 -24.87 9.68 2.26
C SER A 244 -26.41 9.62 2.35
N PRO A 245 -27.05 8.51 1.94
CA PRO A 245 -28.45 8.23 2.22
C PRO A 245 -28.72 7.99 3.71
N LYS A 246 -29.88 8.42 4.20
CA LYS A 246 -30.27 8.27 5.62
C LYS A 246 -30.41 6.81 6.07
N HIS A 247 -30.86 5.94 5.18
CA HIS A 247 -31.09 4.52 5.47
C HIS A 247 -30.32 3.70 4.45
N ARG A 248 -29.20 3.13 4.88
CA ARG A 248 -28.34 2.31 4.02
C ARG A 248 -28.56 0.82 4.17
N PHE A 249 -28.69 0.40 5.42
CA PHE A 249 -28.67 -0.99 5.79
C PHE A 249 -30.08 -1.50 6.02
N ASN A 250 -30.30 -2.78 5.72
CA ASN A 250 -31.50 -3.49 6.14
C ASN A 250 -31.42 -3.86 7.62
N GLU A 251 -32.45 -4.54 8.13
CA GLU A 251 -32.51 -5.03 9.52
C GLU A 251 -31.38 -6.01 9.90
N PHE A 252 -30.72 -6.61 8.91
CA PHE A 252 -29.59 -7.52 9.09
C PHE A 252 -28.22 -6.82 8.98
N GLY A 253 -28.19 -5.49 8.85
CA GLY A 253 -26.94 -4.74 8.70
C GLY A 253 -26.31 -4.83 7.31
N GLN A 254 -27.01 -5.38 6.31
CA GLN A 254 -26.50 -5.49 4.93
C GLN A 254 -26.83 -4.24 4.14
N LEU A 255 -25.86 -3.76 3.33
CA LEU A 255 -26.06 -2.61 2.47
C LEU A 255 -27.14 -2.91 1.42
N THR A 256 -28.19 -2.10 1.41
CA THR A 256 -29.29 -2.24 0.44
C THR A 256 -28.95 -1.54 -0.87
N ARG A 257 -29.61 -1.95 -1.97
CA ARG A 257 -29.45 -1.29 -3.28
C ARG A 257 -29.74 0.21 -3.23
N SER A 258 -30.83 0.60 -2.55
CA SER A 258 -31.16 2.02 -2.33
C SER A 258 -30.12 2.72 -1.44
N GLY A 259 -29.61 2.03 -0.42
CA GLY A 259 -28.52 2.49 0.45
C GLY A 259 -27.17 2.70 -0.25
N ALA A 260 -26.94 1.96 -1.34
CA ALA A 260 -25.82 2.11 -2.25
C ALA A 260 -26.13 3.11 -3.39
N CYS A 261 -27.12 3.98 -3.22
CA CYS A 261 -27.53 4.98 -4.22
C CYS A 261 -27.89 4.35 -5.57
N ASN A 262 -28.46 3.14 -5.52
CA ASN A 262 -28.77 2.27 -6.66
C ASN A 262 -27.58 1.89 -7.55
N SER A 263 -26.36 1.99 -7.02
CA SER A 263 -25.13 1.60 -7.71
C SER A 263 -24.66 0.22 -7.28
N GLU A 264 -24.66 -0.72 -8.23
CA GLU A 264 -24.09 -2.06 -8.03
C GLU A 264 -22.58 -2.00 -7.82
N MET A 265 -21.89 -1.05 -8.46
CA MET A 265 -20.46 -0.81 -8.25
C MET A 265 -20.15 -0.40 -6.82
N LEU A 266 -20.96 0.50 -6.22
CA LEU A 266 -20.76 0.93 -4.84
C LEU A 266 -21.03 -0.22 -3.85
N MET A 267 -22.04 -1.04 -4.14
CA MET A 267 -22.36 -2.20 -3.32
C MET A 267 -21.24 -3.25 -3.36
N ASP A 268 -20.73 -3.56 -4.55
CA ASP A 268 -19.63 -4.50 -4.74
C ASP A 268 -18.32 -4.00 -4.09
N GLU A 269 -18.02 -2.71 -4.21
CA GLU A 269 -16.86 -2.10 -3.57
C GLU A 269 -16.98 -2.03 -2.04
N TYR A 270 -18.19 -1.84 -1.50
CA TYR A 270 -18.45 -1.97 -0.07
C TYR A 270 -18.18 -3.40 0.40
N ASP A 271 -18.65 -4.41 -0.34
CA ASP A 271 -18.42 -5.81 0.02
C ASP A 271 -16.93 -6.19 -0.02
N ILE A 272 -16.14 -5.60 -0.92
CA ILE A 272 -14.68 -5.80 -0.98
C ILE A 272 -13.95 -5.18 0.21
N THR A 273 -14.38 -4.00 0.66
CA THR A 273 -13.60 -3.18 1.60
C THR A 273 -14.06 -3.27 3.05
N LYS A 274 -15.33 -3.64 3.32
CA LYS A 274 -15.95 -3.53 4.65
C LYS A 274 -15.18 -4.24 5.76
N GLU A 275 -14.60 -5.42 5.52
CA GLU A 275 -13.81 -6.14 6.53
C GLU A 275 -12.49 -5.40 6.84
N CYS A 276 -11.82 -4.89 5.80
CA CYS A 276 -10.59 -4.13 5.92
C CYS A 276 -10.80 -2.80 6.64
N THR A 277 -11.87 -2.06 6.28
CA THR A 277 -12.18 -0.77 6.91
C THR A 277 -12.66 -0.94 8.34
N GLN A 278 -13.49 -1.96 8.62
CA GLN A 278 -13.90 -2.28 9.98
C GLN A 278 -12.71 -2.67 10.86
N ARG A 279 -11.79 -3.49 10.34
CA ARG A 279 -10.54 -3.82 11.02
C ARG A 279 -9.75 -2.54 11.30
N HIS A 280 -9.53 -1.71 10.28
CA HIS A 280 -8.78 -0.47 10.44
C HIS A 280 -9.38 0.43 11.54
N GLN A 281 -10.70 0.61 11.55
CA GLN A 281 -11.40 1.40 12.58
C GLN A 281 -11.22 0.83 13.99
N ASN A 282 -11.24 -0.50 14.15
CA ASN A 282 -11.06 -1.14 15.44
C ASN A 282 -9.62 -0.98 15.96
N LEU A 283 -8.65 -0.99 15.04
CA LEU A 283 -7.23 -0.98 15.35
C LEU A 283 -6.62 0.43 15.47
N ASN A 284 -7.18 1.43 14.80
CA ASN A 284 -6.54 2.75 14.66
C ASN A 284 -7.47 3.91 15.09
N GLN A 285 -8.21 3.73 16.19
CA GLN A 285 -9.09 4.78 16.73
C GLN A 285 -8.32 6.03 17.16
N ASP A 286 -7.08 5.85 17.64
CA ASP A 286 -6.16 6.93 17.96
C ASP A 286 -4.93 6.83 17.05
N LEU A 287 -4.81 7.79 16.13
CA LEU A 287 -3.66 7.87 15.22
C LEU A 287 -2.34 8.09 15.98
N SER A 288 -2.39 8.72 17.17
CA SER A 288 -1.21 9.06 17.98
C SER A 288 -0.79 7.92 18.90
N ASN A 289 -1.73 7.07 19.32
CA ASN A 289 -1.50 5.95 20.24
C ASN A 289 -1.94 4.62 19.60
N PRO A 290 -1.07 3.93 18.85
CA PRO A 290 -1.39 2.60 18.34
C PRO A 290 -1.54 1.59 19.49
N LYS A 291 -2.44 0.61 19.34
CA LYS A 291 -2.32 -0.62 20.12
C LYS A 291 -1.46 -1.61 19.34
N TYR A 292 -0.76 -2.49 20.06
CA TYR A 292 -0.04 -3.60 19.45
C TYR A 292 -1.01 -4.71 19.07
N TYR A 293 -0.81 -5.28 17.88
CA TYR A 293 -1.66 -6.32 17.33
C TYR A 293 -0.78 -7.43 16.74
N ASN A 294 -1.13 -8.67 17.01
CA ASN A 294 -0.55 -9.82 16.32
C ASN A 294 -1.70 -10.69 15.81
N ILE A 295 -2.22 -10.32 14.65
CA ILE A 295 -3.35 -11.00 13.99
C ILE A 295 -3.02 -11.23 12.52
N GLU A 296 -3.55 -12.28 11.93
CA GLU A 296 -3.25 -12.62 10.55
C GLU A 296 -3.77 -11.57 9.54
N ASP A 297 -3.22 -11.61 8.33
CA ASP A 297 -3.74 -10.82 7.22
C ASP A 297 -5.17 -11.24 6.88
N LEU A 298 -5.99 -10.28 6.48
CA LEU A 298 -7.28 -10.61 5.87
C LEU A 298 -7.04 -11.26 4.50
N PRO A 299 -7.96 -12.12 4.06
CA PRO A 299 -7.87 -12.68 2.73
C PRO A 299 -8.14 -11.60 1.67
N ILE A 300 -7.81 -11.90 0.43
CA ILE A 300 -8.04 -10.97 -0.69
C ILE A 300 -9.51 -11.07 -1.10
N PHE A 301 -10.26 -9.98 -0.91
CA PHE A 301 -11.69 -9.92 -1.26
C PHE A 301 -11.97 -9.43 -2.68
N ARG A 302 -10.96 -8.89 -3.36
CA ARG A 302 -11.04 -8.45 -4.76
C ARG A 302 -10.44 -9.52 -5.66
N LYS A 303 -11.16 -9.92 -6.71
CA LYS A 303 -10.61 -10.81 -7.75
C LYS A 303 -9.40 -10.17 -8.40
N ASP A 304 -8.39 -10.99 -8.69
CA ASP A 304 -7.34 -10.57 -9.60
C ASP A 304 -7.90 -10.35 -11.02
N ALA A 305 -7.12 -9.69 -11.87
CA ALA A 305 -7.54 -9.40 -13.24
C ALA A 305 -7.83 -10.69 -14.04
N TRP A 306 -7.06 -11.76 -13.82
CA TRP A 306 -7.24 -13.02 -14.52
C TRP A 306 -8.54 -13.70 -14.12
N ASP A 307 -8.83 -13.82 -12.83
CA ASP A 307 -10.07 -14.38 -12.28
C ASP A 307 -11.29 -13.60 -12.81
N TYR A 308 -11.22 -12.28 -12.79
CA TYR A 308 -12.29 -11.43 -13.33
C TYR A 308 -12.57 -11.70 -14.82
N TYR A 309 -11.54 -11.71 -15.67
CA TYR A 309 -11.73 -11.99 -17.09
C TYR A 309 -12.10 -13.44 -17.38
N ASN A 310 -11.63 -14.39 -16.56
CA ASN A 310 -12.00 -15.79 -16.67
C ASN A 310 -13.49 -15.98 -16.39
N ASP A 311 -14.04 -15.32 -15.36
CA ASP A 311 -15.46 -15.36 -15.06
C ASP A 311 -16.32 -14.80 -16.21
N LEU A 312 -15.89 -13.70 -16.81
CA LEU A 312 -16.57 -13.12 -17.98
C LEU A 312 -16.54 -14.08 -19.18
N ASN A 313 -15.37 -14.63 -19.50
CA ASN A 313 -15.19 -15.51 -20.65
C ASN A 313 -16.00 -16.81 -20.53
N ASN A 314 -16.21 -17.29 -19.31
CA ASN A 314 -16.98 -18.50 -19.02
C ASN A 314 -18.45 -18.21 -18.65
N ASN A 315 -18.91 -16.95 -18.74
CA ASN A 315 -20.25 -16.50 -18.35
C ASN A 315 -20.64 -16.90 -16.91
N LEU A 316 -19.68 -16.88 -15.98
CA LEU A 316 -19.89 -17.19 -14.56
C LEU A 316 -20.48 -16.00 -13.79
N VAL A 317 -20.34 -14.79 -14.33
CA VAL A 317 -20.91 -13.56 -13.78
C VAL A 317 -21.71 -12.82 -14.84
N ASN A 318 -22.84 -12.24 -14.44
CA ASN A 318 -23.72 -11.47 -15.33
C ASN A 318 -23.43 -9.95 -15.28
N HIS A 319 -22.44 -9.52 -14.50
CA HIS A 319 -22.10 -8.11 -14.29
C HIS A 319 -20.63 -7.93 -13.87
N ASP A 320 -20.18 -6.68 -13.76
CA ASP A 320 -18.84 -6.24 -13.34
C ASP A 320 -18.59 -6.51 -11.83
N ARG A 321 -18.69 -7.77 -11.37
CA ARG A 321 -18.48 -8.17 -9.97
C ARG A 321 -17.02 -8.52 -9.71
N TRP A 322 -16.36 -7.71 -8.90
CA TRP A 322 -14.99 -7.93 -8.45
C TRP A 322 -14.92 -8.57 -7.06
N TYR A 323 -16.00 -8.55 -6.27
CA TYR A 323 -16.00 -9.20 -4.96
C TYR A 323 -15.89 -10.72 -5.08
N VAL A 324 -15.01 -11.31 -4.27
CA VAL A 324 -14.90 -12.75 -4.05
C VAL A 324 -15.81 -13.12 -2.88
N GLN A 325 -16.93 -13.77 -3.19
CA GLN A 325 -17.81 -14.30 -2.16
C GLN A 325 -17.15 -15.52 -1.53
N MET A 326 -16.59 -15.34 -0.33
CA MET A 326 -16.11 -16.48 0.45
C MET A 326 -17.32 -17.19 1.04
N GLU A 327 -17.59 -18.42 0.61
CA GLU A 327 -18.38 -19.32 1.45
C GLU A 327 -17.65 -19.44 2.78
N PRO A 328 -18.34 -19.28 3.93
CA PRO A 328 -17.70 -19.52 5.21
C PRO A 328 -17.09 -20.92 5.19
N PRO A 329 -15.88 -21.12 5.73
CA PRO A 329 -15.25 -22.44 5.73
C PRO A 329 -16.26 -23.43 6.31
N LYS A 330 -16.62 -24.45 5.53
CA LYS A 330 -17.48 -25.55 6.00
C LYS A 330 -16.86 -26.02 7.30
N ARG A 331 -17.57 -25.85 8.43
CA ARG A 331 -17.16 -26.42 9.72
C ARG A 331 -16.99 -27.91 9.48
N SER A 332 -15.76 -28.36 9.28
CA SER A 332 -15.44 -29.78 9.29
C SER A 332 -15.68 -30.22 10.73
N SER A 333 -16.70 -31.05 10.90
CA SER A 333 -17.01 -31.71 12.16
C SER A 333 -15.96 -32.79 12.44
N VAL A 334 -14.71 -32.38 12.63
CA VAL A 334 -13.70 -33.26 13.21
C VAL A 334 -13.93 -33.23 14.71
N LYS A 335 -14.61 -34.27 15.22
CA LYS A 335 -14.58 -34.58 16.65
C LYS A 335 -13.13 -34.83 17.03
N GLN A 336 -12.48 -33.89 17.70
CA GLN A 336 -11.23 -34.17 18.40
C GLN A 336 -11.55 -35.15 19.53
N HIS A 337 -11.11 -36.39 19.37
CA HIS A 337 -10.88 -37.27 20.50
C HIS A 337 -9.69 -36.70 21.28
N ILE A 338 -9.95 -36.26 22.52
CA ILE A 338 -8.89 -35.94 23.47
C ILE A 338 -8.30 -37.28 23.91
N SER A 339 -7.10 -37.60 23.42
CA SER A 339 -6.19 -38.54 24.06
C SER A 339 -5.17 -37.73 24.85
N ASN A 340 -5.18 -37.92 26.17
CA ASN A 340 -4.13 -37.41 27.06
C ASN A 340 -2.88 -38.27 26.85
N ASP A 341 -1.86 -37.71 26.20
CA ASP A 341 -0.49 -38.16 26.37
C ASP A 341 0.34 -36.93 26.76
N ASN A 342 0.90 -37.01 27.97
CA ASN A 342 1.88 -36.08 28.50
C ASN A 342 3.21 -36.42 27.84
N ASP A 343 3.79 -35.49 27.09
CA ASP A 343 5.21 -35.50 26.81
C ASP A 343 5.73 -34.06 26.93
N GLU A 344 6.85 -33.93 27.65
CA GLU A 344 7.53 -32.71 28.04
C GLU A 344 8.12 -32.00 26.80
N GLU A 345 7.70 -30.76 26.53
CA GLU A 345 8.38 -29.87 25.59
C GLU A 345 9.41 -29.03 26.35
N GLU A 346 10.69 -29.27 26.05
CA GLU A 346 11.81 -28.41 26.40
C GLU A 346 11.70 -27.06 25.67
N ASP A 347 12.00 -26.03 26.44
CA ASP A 347 11.87 -24.61 26.15
C ASP A 347 13.04 -24.11 25.28
N ASP A 348 12.86 -24.11 23.95
CA ASP A 348 13.74 -23.41 23.01
C ASP A 348 13.12 -22.06 22.59
N SER A 349 12.88 -21.17 23.57
CA SER A 349 12.56 -19.76 23.33
C SER A 349 13.79 -18.88 23.60
N GLU A 350 14.78 -18.91 22.70
CA GLU A 350 15.89 -17.96 22.77
C GLU A 350 16.43 -17.62 21.37
N PHE A 351 15.62 -17.03 20.49
CA PHE A 351 16.15 -16.46 19.24
C PHE A 351 15.34 -15.31 18.61
N PHE A 352 14.68 -14.44 19.38
CA PHE A 352 14.16 -13.18 18.82
C PHE A 352 14.05 -12.09 19.89
N ASP A 353 15.12 -11.31 20.06
CA ASP A 353 15.06 -9.84 20.26
C ASP A 353 16.45 -9.32 20.65
N GLN A 354 17.08 -8.54 19.77
CA GLN A 354 17.86 -7.32 20.11
C GLN A 354 18.57 -6.60 18.95
N ASP A 355 18.59 -7.11 17.71
CA ASP A 355 19.40 -6.51 16.63
C ASP A 355 18.63 -5.68 15.57
N VAL A 356 17.48 -5.08 15.92
CA VAL A 356 16.74 -4.16 15.02
C VAL A 356 17.34 -2.73 14.97
N TRP A 357 18.41 -2.47 15.72
CA TRP A 357 18.90 -1.10 15.98
C TRP A 357 20.19 -0.67 15.28
N VAL A 358 20.63 -1.37 14.24
CA VAL A 358 21.80 -0.92 13.46
C VAL A 358 21.50 -1.04 11.97
N ASN A 359 21.30 0.12 11.32
CA ASN A 359 21.46 0.44 9.88
C ASN A 359 20.44 1.46 9.38
N LEU A 360 20.29 2.57 10.13
CA LEU A 360 19.71 3.83 9.66
C LEU A 360 20.77 4.94 9.54
N VAL A 361 22.05 4.60 9.79
CA VAL A 361 23.20 5.51 9.67
C VAL A 361 24.01 5.14 8.43
#